data_AF-A0A257RV58-F1
#
_entry.id   AF-A0A257RV58-F1
#
_cell.length_a   1.000
_cell.length_b   1.000
_cell.length_c   1.000
_cell.angle_alpha   90.00
_cell.angle_beta   90.00
_cell.angle_gamma   90.00
#
_symmetry.space_group_name_H-M   'P 1'
#
loop_
_entity.id
_entity.type
_entity.pdbx_description
1 polymer ?
#
loop_
_entity_poly.entity_id
_entity_poly.type
_entity_poly.pdbx_seq_one_letter_code
_entity_poly.pdbx_strand_id
1 'polypeptide(L)'
;MPHPRVGLVLSGGSAKGFAHIGVLEVLQQLGIHVDLVTGTSMGAIIGGLYAAGYTPAQLDSLVTREDRGDVFRRPMDRRLQSPAEKAA
;
A
#
# COMPACT_ATOMS: atom_id res chain seq x y z
N MET A 1 -0.76 -8.27 30.60
CA MET A 1 -2.00 -8.97 30.24
C MET A 1 -1.88 -9.41 28.78
N PRO A 2 -2.18 -10.67 28.43
CA PRO A 2 -2.26 -11.06 27.02
C PRO A 2 -3.38 -10.25 26.35
N HIS A 3 -3.06 -9.57 25.24
CA HIS A 3 -4.05 -8.91 24.39
C HIS A 3 -4.46 -9.85 23.26
N PRO A 4 -5.71 -9.79 22.77
CA PRO A 4 -6.09 -10.50 21.55
C PRO A 4 -5.18 -10.09 20.41
N ARG A 5 -4.66 -11.08 19.67
CA ARG A 5 -3.84 -10.80 18.48
C ARG A 5 -4.75 -10.45 17.31
N VAL A 6 -4.45 -9.35 16.61
CA VAL A 6 -5.25 -8.85 15.49
C VAL A 6 -4.47 -9.00 14.18
N GLY A 7 -5.04 -9.74 13.25
CA GLY A 7 -4.57 -9.82 11.86
C GLY A 7 -5.40 -8.93 10.95
N LEU A 8 -4.75 -8.07 10.17
CA LEU A 8 -5.37 -7.17 9.19
C LEU A 8 -5.04 -7.64 7.76
N VAL A 9 -6.09 -7.84 6.96
CA VAL A 9 -5.97 -8.29 5.56
C VAL A 9 -6.43 -7.17 4.63
N LEU A 10 -5.53 -6.68 3.78
CA LEU A 10 -5.78 -5.56 2.87
C LEU A 10 -5.88 -6.05 1.41
N SER A 11 -7.07 -5.92 0.82
CA SER A 11 -7.29 -6.29 -0.57
C SER A 11 -6.57 -5.36 -1.57
N GLY A 12 -6.42 -5.82 -2.81
CA GLY A 12 -6.02 -4.95 -3.92
C GLY A 12 -7.14 -4.02 -4.37
N GLY A 13 -6.81 -2.97 -5.14
CA GLY A 13 -7.81 -2.04 -5.64
C GLY A 13 -7.29 -0.87 -6.47
N SER A 14 -6.05 -0.96 -6.98
CA SER A 14 -5.34 0.14 -7.65
C SER A 14 -5.44 1.45 -6.85
N ALA A 15 -5.83 2.57 -7.47
CA ALA A 15 -5.99 3.85 -6.78
C ALA A 15 -7.05 3.84 -5.66
N LYS A 16 -8.06 2.96 -5.73
CA LYS A 16 -9.04 2.84 -4.63
C LYS A 16 -8.44 2.23 -3.37
N GLY A 17 -7.30 1.53 -3.49
CA GLY A 17 -6.58 0.95 -2.36
C GLY A 17 -6.03 1.99 -1.38
N PHE A 18 -5.97 3.27 -1.76
CA PHE A 18 -5.62 4.34 -0.82
C PHE A 18 -6.66 4.50 0.32
N ALA A 19 -7.89 4.01 0.14
CA ALA A 19 -8.89 3.96 1.21
C ALA A 19 -8.44 3.14 2.44
N HIS A 20 -7.49 2.21 2.26
CA HIS A 20 -6.90 1.46 3.37
C HIS A 20 -6.21 2.37 4.40
N ILE A 21 -5.71 3.55 4.00
CA ILE A 21 -5.11 4.52 4.91
C ILE A 21 -6.13 5.01 5.93
N GLY A 22 -7.35 5.34 5.48
CA GLY A 22 -8.43 5.76 6.38
C GLY A 22 -8.88 4.65 7.34
N VAL A 23 -8.82 3.38 6.92
CA VAL A 23 -9.05 2.24 7.83
C VAL A 23 -7.99 2.22 8.93
N LEU A 24 -6.71 2.38 8.58
CA LEU A 24 -5.61 2.41 9.54
C LEU A 24 -5.73 3.59 10.52
N GLU A 25 -6.20 4.76 10.06
CA GLU A 25 -6.49 5.91 10.93
C GLU A 25 -7.52 5.57 11.99
N VAL A 26 -8.64 4.97 11.60
CA VAL A 26 -9.72 4.61 12.54
C VAL A 26 -9.25 3.53 13.52
N LEU A 27 -8.53 2.50 13.05
CA LEU A 27 -7.97 1.47 13.93
C LEU A 27 -7.03 2.08 14.97
N GLN A 28 -6.18 3.04 14.57
CA GLN A 28 -5.31 3.75 15.48
C GLN A 28 -6.09 4.61 16.49
N GLN A 29 -7.13 5.33 16.05
CA GLN A 29 -7.99 6.13 16.93
C GLN A 29 -8.73 5.27 17.97
N LEU A 30 -9.12 4.05 17.59
CA LEU A 30 -9.77 3.08 18.48
C LEU A 30 -8.78 2.35 19.41
N GLY A 31 -7.47 2.61 19.27
CA GLY A 31 -6.44 1.90 20.03
C GLY A 31 -6.30 0.42 19.68
N ILE A 32 -6.75 0.02 18.48
CA ILE A 32 -6.64 -1.35 18.00
C ILE A 32 -5.21 -1.56 17.49
N HIS A 33 -4.46 -2.39 18.20
CA HIS A 33 -3.12 -2.79 17.80
C HIS A 33 -3.17 -3.93 16.77
N VAL A 34 -2.52 -3.76 15.63
CA VAL A 34 -2.43 -4.77 14.57
C VAL A 34 -1.11 -5.53 14.70
N ASP A 35 -1.17 -6.82 14.99
CA ASP A 35 -0.01 -7.69 15.18
C ASP A 35 0.55 -8.23 13.86
N LEU A 36 -0.31 -8.39 12.86
CA LEU A 36 0.02 -8.97 11.56
C LEU A 36 -0.75 -8.23 10.47
N VAL A 37 -0.04 -7.84 9.42
CA VAL A 37 -0.67 -7.32 8.20
C VAL A 37 -0.31 -8.21 7.02
N THR A 38 -1.28 -8.41 6.13
CA THR A 38 -1.05 -9.03 4.82
C THR A 38 -1.88 -8.30 3.79
N GLY A 39 -1.44 -8.30 2.53
CA GLY A 39 -2.20 -7.66 1.48
C GLY A 39 -1.75 -8.00 0.08
N THR A 40 -2.55 -7.57 -0.89
CA THR A 40 -2.32 -7.81 -2.32
C THR A 40 -2.29 -6.49 -3.08
N SER A 41 -1.34 -6.34 -4.03
CA SER A 41 -1.20 -5.13 -4.86
C SER A 41 -1.13 -3.86 -4.00
N MET A 42 -2.01 -2.88 -4.17
CA MET A 42 -2.02 -1.65 -3.36
C MET A 42 -2.20 -1.95 -1.86
N GLY A 43 -2.96 -2.98 -1.49
CA GLY A 43 -3.06 -3.42 -0.09
C GLY A 43 -1.72 -3.92 0.47
N ALA A 44 -0.89 -4.54 -0.36
CA ALA A 44 0.47 -4.96 0.03
C ALA A 44 1.41 -3.76 0.21
N ILE A 45 1.29 -2.74 -0.64
CA ILE A 45 2.08 -1.50 -0.54
C ILE A 45 1.73 -0.75 0.75
N ILE A 46 0.45 -0.45 0.97
CA ILE A 46 -0.01 0.28 2.15
C ILE A 46 0.26 -0.54 3.42
N GLY A 47 -0.07 -1.83 3.41
CA GLY A 47 0.20 -2.73 4.54
C GLY A 47 1.69 -2.85 4.85
N GLY A 48 2.53 -3.02 3.83
CA GLY A 48 3.98 -3.11 3.99
C GLY A 48 4.59 -1.85 4.61
N LEU A 49 4.19 -0.67 4.14
CA LEU A 49 4.63 0.61 4.72
C LEU A 49 4.14 0.78 6.16
N TYR A 50 2.88 0.42 6.43
CA TYR A 50 2.33 0.44 7.79
C TYR A 50 3.12 -0.48 8.73
N ALA A 51 3.42 -1.72 8.30
CA ALA A 51 4.24 -2.66 9.05
C ALA A 51 5.69 -2.18 9.23
N ALA A 52 6.20 -1.37 8.32
CA ALA A 52 7.51 -0.71 8.44
C ALA A 52 7.52 0.47 9.43
N GLY A 53 6.39 0.77 10.09
CA GLY A 53 6.28 1.78 11.13
C GLY A 53 5.79 3.15 10.65
N TYR A 54 5.34 3.27 9.40
CA TYR A 54 4.73 4.51 8.92
C TYR A 54 3.36 4.72 9.56
N THR A 55 3.14 5.93 10.08
CA THR A 55 1.84 6.30 10.62
C THR A 55 0.83 6.54 9.49
N PRO A 56 -0.48 6.39 9.73
CA PRO A 56 -1.48 6.66 8.71
C PRO A 56 -1.38 8.09 8.12
N ALA A 57 -1.08 9.08 8.96
CA ALA A 57 -0.85 10.46 8.51
C ALA A 57 0.37 10.62 7.59
N GLN A 58 1.44 9.86 7.83
CA GLN A 58 2.59 9.83 6.93
C GLN A 58 2.23 9.15 5.60
N LEU A 59 1.45 8.07 5.64
CA LEU A 59 0.95 7.39 4.43
C LEU A 59 0.07 8.31 3.60
N ASP A 60 -0.84 9.04 4.23
CA ASP A 60 -1.71 10.01 3.54
C ASP A 60 -0.90 11.14 2.90
N SER A 61 0.12 11.64 3.60
CA SER A 61 1.05 12.66 3.07
C SER A 61 1.85 12.16 1.86
N LEU A 62 2.30 10.90 1.89
CA LEU A 62 3.03 10.28 0.77
C LEU A 62 2.15 10.16 -0.47
N VAL A 63 0.91 9.72 -0.29
CA VAL A 63 -0.07 9.51 -1.38
C VAL A 63 -0.64 10.81 -1.91
N THR A 64 -0.63 11.90 -1.14
CA THR A 64 -1.11 13.21 -1.59
C THR A 64 -0.02 13.98 -2.36
N ARG A 65 1.26 13.67 -2.10
CA ARG A 65 2.41 14.27 -2.80
C ARG A 65 2.67 13.67 -4.17
N GLU A 66 2.54 12.35 -4.28
CA GLU A 66 2.46 11.68 -5.57
C GLU A 66 1.05 11.92 -6.12
N ASP A 67 0.86 12.47 -7.33
CA ASP A 67 -0.49 12.60 -7.88
C ASP A 67 -1.16 11.20 -7.83
N ARG A 68 -2.31 11.07 -7.17
CA ARG A 68 -3.04 9.79 -7.00
C ARG A 68 -3.29 9.11 -8.35
N GLY A 69 -3.30 9.87 -9.45
CA GLY A 69 -3.36 9.38 -10.82
C GLY A 69 -2.04 8.85 -11.40
N ASP A 70 -0.89 9.34 -10.95
CA ASP A 70 0.43 9.12 -11.56
C ASP A 70 1.18 7.90 -11.00
N VAL A 71 0.87 7.46 -9.78
CA VAL A 71 1.44 6.23 -9.20
C VAL A 71 1.20 5.01 -10.11
N PHE A 72 0.10 5.03 -10.87
CA PHE A 72 -0.28 3.97 -11.81
C PHE A 72 -0.02 4.30 -13.28
N ARG A 73 0.40 5.54 -13.59
CA ARG A 73 0.52 6.04 -14.97
C ARG A 73 1.94 6.14 -15.49
N ARG A 74 2.93 5.50 -14.85
CA ARG A 74 4.22 5.32 -15.52
C ARG A 74 4.02 4.38 -16.71
N PRO A 75 4.14 4.84 -17.97
CA PRO A 75 4.40 3.90 -19.03
C PRO A 75 5.67 3.17 -18.64
N MET A 76 5.59 1.84 -18.50
CA MET A 76 6.77 0.99 -18.40
C MET A 76 7.68 1.35 -19.57
N ASP A 77 8.76 2.08 -19.31
CA ASP A 77 9.70 2.44 -20.35
C ASP A 77 10.27 1.11 -20.87
N ARG A 78 9.82 0.70 -22.06
CA ARG A 78 10.06 -0.60 -22.70
C ARG A 78 11.55 -0.84 -23.04
N ARG A 79 12.45 0.01 -22.52
CA ARG A 79 13.87 0.10 -22.84
C ARG A 79 14.74 -0.98 -22.19
N LEU A 80 14.14 -1.97 -21.54
CA LEU A 80 14.80 -3.18 -21.07
C LEU A 80 14.31 -4.47 -21.77
N GLN A 81 13.66 -4.36 -22.94
CA GLN A 81 13.63 -5.49 -23.87
C GLN A 81 15.03 -5.67 -24.46
N SER A 82 15.67 -6.79 -24.15
CA SER A 82 16.99 -7.16 -24.69
C SER A 82 16.97 -7.19 -26.23
N PRO A 83 18.11 -7.01 -26.91
CA PRO A 83 18.16 -6.91 -28.39
C PRO A 83 17.58 -8.12 -29.15
N ALA A 84 17.33 -9.24 -28.48
CA ALA A 84 16.86 -10.49 -29.08
C ALA A 84 15.40 -10.47 -29.59
N GLU A 85 14.56 -9.54 -29.13
CA GLU A 85 13.13 -9.50 -29.52
C GLU A 85 12.84 -8.68 -30.79
N LYS A 86 13.86 -8.17 -31.50
CA LYS A 86 13.69 -7.36 -32.72
C LYS A 86 13.73 -8.14 -34.04
N ALA A 87 13.70 -9.47 -34.02
CA ALA A 87 13.90 -10.31 -35.21
C ALA A 87 12.73 -11.26 -35.54
N ALA A 88 11.49 -10.89 -35.22
CA ALA A 88 10.29 -11.58 -35.69
C ALA A 88 9.24 -10.60 -36.20
#